data_AF-A0A849DYA1-F1
#
_entry.id   AF-A0A849DYA1-F1
#
_cell.length_a   1.000
_cell.length_b   1.000
_cell.length_c   1.000
_cell.angle_alpha   90.00
_cell.angle_beta   90.00
_cell.angle_gamma   90.00
#
_symmetry.space_group_name_H-M   'P 1'
#
loop_
_entity.id
_entity.type
_entity.pdbx_description
1 polymer ?
#
loop_
_entity_poly.entity_id
_entity_poly.type
_entity_poly.pdbx_seq_one_letter_code
_entity_poly.pdbx_strand_id
1 'polypeptide(L)' 'MFSIIKRKLDDDESLESCIDDMLMLQDNRSLKSAFYRLRRNPRHRAVVVDDRNHPLGFLKLEDIARYIARQQR' A
#
# COMPACT_ATOMS: atom_id res chain seq x y z
N MET A 1 8.50 -14.54 2.66
CA MET A 1 8.19 -15.58 1.67
C MET A 1 6.97 -15.12 0.90
N PHE A 2 7.14 -14.60 -0.33
CA PHE A 2 5.99 -14.20 -1.15
C PHE A 2 5.29 -15.48 -1.58
N SER A 3 4.08 -15.69 -1.07
CA SER A 3 3.18 -16.72 -1.60
C SER A 3 2.99 -16.42 -3.08
N ILE A 4 3.72 -17.15 -3.93
CA ILE A 4 3.41 -17.31 -5.35
C ILE A 4 1.90 -17.51 -5.42
N ILE A 5 1.23 -16.82 -6.35
CA ILE A 5 -0.22 -16.91 -6.57
C ILE A 5 -0.55 -18.39 -6.83
N LYS A 6 -0.80 -19.13 -5.75
CA LYS A 6 -1.18 -20.55 -5.69
C LYS A 6 -2.65 -20.68 -5.31
N ARG A 7 -3.41 -19.60 -5.43
CA ARG A 7 -4.87 -19.65 -5.33
C ARG A 7 -5.38 -19.75 -6.75
N LYS A 8 -5.57 -20.99 -7.19
CA LYS A 8 -6.40 -21.29 -8.36
C LYS A 8 -7.82 -21.03 -7.87
N LEU A 9 -8.26 -19.78 -7.99
CA LEU A 9 -9.66 -19.42 -7.78
C LEU A 9 -10.36 -19.72 -9.10
N ASP A 10 -11.50 -20.40 -9.03
CA ASP A 10 -12.36 -20.55 -10.21
C ASP A 10 -12.99 -19.18 -10.54
N ASP A 11 -13.43 -18.97 -11.78
CA ASP A 11 -13.88 -17.65 -12.26
C ASP A 11 -15.05 -17.05 -11.45
N ASP A 12 -15.84 -17.91 -10.81
CA ASP A 12 -17.00 -17.55 -9.99
C ASP A 12 -16.66 -17.39 -8.49
N GLU A 13 -15.42 -17.66 -8.07
CA GLU A 13 -15.03 -17.57 -6.66
C GLU A 13 -14.76 -16.12 -6.21
N SER A 14 -15.31 -15.76 -5.05
CA SER A 14 -15.12 -14.44 -4.47
C SER A 14 -13.67 -14.20 -4.02
N LEU A 15 -13.15 -13.03 -4.39
CA LEU A 15 -11.83 -12.55 -3.97
C LEU A 15 -11.81 -12.04 -2.52
N GLU A 16 -12.94 -12.03 -1.81
CA GLU A 16 -13.02 -11.56 -0.41
C GLU A 16 -12.04 -12.30 0.50
N SER A 17 -11.87 -13.61 0.30
CA SER A 17 -10.89 -14.43 1.03
C SER A 17 -9.42 -14.08 0.74
N CYS A 18 -9.18 -13.29 -0.32
CA CYS A 18 -7.87 -12.78 -0.71
C CYS A 18 -7.62 -11.34 -0.25
N ILE A 19 -8.64 -10.67 0.28
CA ILE A 19 -8.49 -9.37 0.91
C ILE A 19 -7.77 -9.60 2.23
N ASP A 20 -6.49 -9.23 2.25
CA ASP A 20 -5.65 -9.24 3.44
C ASP A 20 -5.45 -7.79 3.89
N ASP A 21 -5.39 -7.54 5.20
CA ASP A 21 -5.46 -6.20 5.80
C ASP A 21 -4.50 -5.22 5.12
N MET A 22 -5.06 -4.41 4.22
CA MET A 22 -4.29 -3.46 3.42
C MET A 22 -4.18 -2.15 4.17
N LEU A 23 -2.96 -1.65 4.35
CA LEU A 23 -2.76 -0.36 4.98
C LEU A 23 -3.39 0.75 4.11
N MET A 24 -4.35 1.47 4.68
CA MET A 24 -4.96 2.65 4.07
C MET A 24 -4.35 3.93 4.66
N LEU A 25 -4.01 4.88 3.79
CA LEU A 25 -3.47 6.19 4.15
C LEU A 25 -4.37 7.29 3.57
N GLN A 26 -4.82 8.19 4.44
CA GLN A 26 -5.52 9.41 4.02
C GLN A 26 -4.55 10.33 3.25
N ASP A 27 -5.02 10.94 2.16
CA ASP A 27 -4.23 11.81 1.27
C ASP A 27 -3.77 13.12 1.92
N ASN A 28 -4.48 13.58 2.95
CA ASN A 28 -4.12 14.72 3.79
C ASN A 28 -2.96 14.45 4.78
N ARG A 29 -2.38 13.23 4.79
CA ARG A 29 -1.28 12.89 5.70
C ARG A 29 0.07 13.38 5.19
N SER A 30 0.93 13.77 6.13
CA SER A 30 2.32 14.09 5.81
C SER A 30 3.10 12.87 5.33
N LEU A 31 4.04 13.11 4.42
CA LEU A 31 4.95 12.09 3.90
C LEU A 31 5.75 11.39 5.01
N LYS A 32 6.13 12.14 6.06
CA LYS A 32 6.81 11.59 7.25
C LYS A 32 5.93 10.59 8.00
N SER A 33 4.65 10.91 8.20
CA SER A 33 3.70 10.00 8.82
C SER A 33 3.47 8.75 7.96
N ALA A 34 3.37 8.91 6.64
CA ALA A 34 3.23 7.80 5.70
C ALA A 34 4.44 6.86 5.76
N PHE A 35 5.66 7.42 5.77
CA PHE A 35 6.92 6.67 5.90
C PHE A 35 6.94 5.79 7.15
N TYR A 36 6.65 6.34 8.33
CA TYR A 36 6.70 5.55 9.57
C TYR A 36 5.66 4.44 9.62
N ARG A 37 4.48 4.63 9.00
CA ARG A 37 3.45 3.60 8.89
C ARG A 37 3.85 2.51 7.90
N LEU A 38 4.34 2.89 6.72
CA LEU A 38 4.83 1.95 5.71
C LEU A 38 6.01 1.11 6.23
N ARG A 39 6.95 1.73 6.96
CA ARG A 39 8.10 1.05 7.58
C ARG A 39 7.70 -0.05 8.57
N ARG A 40 6.55 0.10 9.24
CA ARG A 40 6.03 -0.88 10.21
C ARG A 40 5.09 -1.91 9.59
N ASN A 41 4.71 -1.75 8.32
CA ASN A 41 3.81 -2.67 7.63
C ASN A 41 4.64 -3.72 6.85
N PRO A 42 4.44 -5.03 7.04
CA PRO A 42 5.25 -6.07 6.39
C PRO A 42 5.27 -6.03 4.86
N ARG A 43 4.24 -5.43 4.24
CA ARG A 43 4.10 -5.35 2.78
C ARG A 43 4.71 -4.07 2.21
N HIS A 44 5.13 -3.13 3.05
CA HIS A 44 5.74 -1.83 2.69
C HIS A 44 4.96 -1.06 1.61
N ARG A 45 3.64 -1.28 1.53
CA ARG A 45 2.73 -0.68 0.55
C ARG A 45 1.42 -0.29 1.22
N ALA A 46 0.82 0.77 0.72
CA ALA A 46 -0.47 1.26 1.17
C ALA A 46 -1.30 1.73 -0.01
N VAL A 47 -2.62 1.71 0.15
CA VAL A 47 -3.53 2.46 -0.71
C VAL A 47 -3.76 3.83 -0.11
N VAL A 48 -3.65 4.84 -0.97
CA VAL A 48 -3.99 6.22 -0.64
C VAL A 48 -5.47 6.41 -0.90
N VAL A 49 -6.18 6.98 0.06
CA VAL A 49 -7.61 7.24 -0.02
C VAL A 49 -7.95 8.69 0.29
N ASP A 50 -9.09 9.13 -0.24
CA ASP A 50 -9.71 10.41 0.14
C ASP A 50 -10.44 10.32 1.50
N ASP A 51 -11.01 11.44 1.94
CA ASP A 51 -11.81 11.55 3.17
C ASP A 51 -13.07 10.65 3.17
N ARG A 52 -13.50 10.14 2.01
CA ARG A 52 -14.62 9.20 1.85
C ARG A 52 -14.17 7.74 1.72
N ASN A 53 -12.87 7.46 1.91
CA ASN A 53 -12.22 6.17 1.73
C ASN A 53 -12.20 5.64 0.28
N HIS A 54 -12.39 6.50 -0.72
CA HIS A 54 -12.21 6.10 -2.11
C HIS A 54 -10.72 5.97 -2.45
N PRO A 55 -10.30 4.90 -3.16
CA PRO A 55 -8.91 4.71 -3.55
C PRO A 55 -8.50 5.73 -4.61
N LEU A 56 -7.45 6.49 -4.29
CA LEU A 56 -6.82 7.45 -5.22
C LEU A 56 -5.57 6.87 -5.89
N GLY A 57 -4.93 5.89 -5.25
CA GLY A 57 -3.72 5.27 -5.77
C GLY A 57 -3.00 4.44 -4.71
N PHE A 58 -1.73 4.14 -4.95
CA PHE A 58 -0.90 3.38 -4.04
C PHE A 58 0.44 4.07 -3.79
N LEU A 59 1.02 3.80 -2.63
CA LEU A 59 2.31 4.31 -2.22
C LEU A 59 3.16 3.15 -1.66
N LYS A 60 4.36 2.98 -2.19
CA LYS A 60 5.36 2.04 -1.66
C LYS A 60 6.43 2.80 -0.89
N LEU A 61 7.08 2.12 0.05
CA LEU A 61 8.24 2.67 0.76
C LEU A 61 9.36 3.11 -0.21
N GLU A 62 9.53 2.38 -1.32
CA GLU A 62 10.49 2.66 -2.39
C GLU A 62 10.25 4.02 -3.07
N ASP A 63 8.99 4.42 -3.22
CA ASP A 63 8.62 5.69 -3.85
C ASP A 63 9.08 6.86 -2.98
N ILE A 64 8.91 6.73 -1.66
CA ILE A 64 9.36 7.71 -0.67
C ILE A 64 10.89 7.79 -0.65
N ALA A 65 11.58 6.64 -0.63
CA ALA A 65 13.05 6.59 -0.65
C ALA A 65 13.60 7.26 -1.91
N ARG A 66 12.99 6.99 -3.08
CA ARG A 66 13.35 7.60 -4.35
C ARG A 66 13.10 9.10 -4.37
N TYR A 67 11.99 9.56 -3.80
CA TYR A 67 11.70 10.98 -3.67
C TYR A 67 12.76 11.69 -2.82
N ILE A 68 13.12 11.15 -1.65
CA ILE A 68 14.16 11.72 -0.79
C ILE A 68 15.51 11.76 -1.50
N ALA A 69 15.90 10.67 -2.17
CA ALA A 69 17.18 10.60 -2.90
C ALA A 69 17.28 11.63 -4.04
N ARG A 70 16.16 11.99 -4.67
CA ARG A 70 16.13 13.03 -5.72
C ARG A 70 16.30 14.44 -5.15
N GLN A 71 15.89 14.69 -3.91
CA GLN A 71 15.97 16.01 -3.26
C GLN A 71 17.37 16.31 -2.68
N GLN A 72 18.27 15.32 -2.65
CA GLN A 72 19.64 15.47 -2.14
C GLN A 72 20.68 15.70 -3.26
N ARG A 73 20.22 15.87 -4.50
CA ARG A 73 21.04 16.27 -5.66
C ARG A 73 20.77 17.71 -6.00
#